data_AF-A0A511QK31-F1
#
_entry.id   AF-A0A511QK31-F1
#
_cell.length_a   1.000
_cell.length_b   1.000
_cell.length_c   1.000
_cell.angle_alpha   90.00
_cell.angle_beta   90.00
_cell.angle_gamma   90.00
#
_symmetry.space_group_name_H-M   'P 1'
#
loop_
_entity.id
_entity.type
_entity.pdbx_description
1 polymer ?
#
loop_
_entity_poly.entity_id
_entity_poly.type
_entity_poly.pdbx_seq_one_letter_code
_entity_poly.pdbx_strand_id
1 'polypeptide(L)'
;MLITVSEKDIYRFKVLSDVREKRLRQINAAILNVSVRHIRRLLNRLSTLGSQNLAHAGRGRPSNQRYSEDSKVEILKIIHKYYSDFSPTLALEKLSEQHNIAVSKETLRQ
;
A
#
# COMPACT_ATOMS: atom_id res chain seq x y z
N MET A 1 -9.99 -14.92 2.29
CA MET A 1 -9.13 -13.87 1.70
C MET A 1 -8.02 -14.57 0.92
N LEU A 2 -8.06 -14.52 -0.42
CA LEU A 2 -6.95 -15.03 -1.25
C LEU A 2 -5.80 -14.03 -1.15
N ILE A 3 -4.72 -14.43 -0.49
CA ILE A 3 -3.52 -13.60 -0.39
C ILE A 3 -2.64 -13.96 -1.58
N THR A 4 -2.44 -13.03 -2.51
CA THR A 4 -1.43 -13.18 -3.55
C THR A 4 -0.06 -12.98 -2.91
N VAL A 5 0.70 -14.07 -2.79
CA VAL A 5 2.02 -14.11 -2.14
C VAL A 5 3.09 -14.12 -3.23
N SER A 6 4.12 -13.28 -3.10
CA SER A 6 5.28 -13.34 -4.00
C SER A 6 6.22 -14.49 -3.59
N GLU A 7 7.01 -15.03 -4.52
CA GLU A 7 8.09 -15.97 -4.18
C GLU A 7 9.04 -15.41 -3.12
N LYS A 8 9.29 -14.09 -3.14
CA LYS A 8 10.11 -13.42 -2.13
C LYS A 8 9.50 -13.49 -0.73
N ASP A 9 8.18 -13.37 -0.65
CA ASP A 9 7.44 -13.45 0.62
C ASP A 9 7.50 -14.89 1.18
N ILE A 10 7.35 -15.90 0.31
CA ILE A 10 7.51 -17.33 0.65
C ILE A 10 8.92 -17.60 1.16
N TYR A 11 9.95 -17.16 0.44
CA TYR A 11 11.34 -17.34 0.81
C TYR A 11 11.65 -16.70 2.17
N ARG A 12 11.21 -15.45 2.37
CA ARG A 12 11.37 -14.73 3.63
C ARG A 12 10.72 -15.46 4.79
N PHE A 13 9.50 -15.97 4.61
CA PHE A 13 8.80 -16.73 5.64
C PHE A 13 9.51 -18.02 6.00
N LYS A 14 10.05 -18.74 5.00
CA LYS A 14 10.86 -19.94 5.22
C LYS A 14 12.07 -19.63 6.10
N VAL A 15 12.86 -18.62 5.72
CA VAL A 15 14.06 -18.21 6.47
C VAL A 15 13.70 -17.80 7.91
N LEU A 16 12.61 -17.04 8.10
CA LEU A 16 12.17 -16.66 9.45
C LEU A 16 11.68 -17.86 10.28
N SER A 17 11.01 -18.83 9.65
CA SER A 17 10.57 -20.07 10.30
C SER A 17 11.77 -20.91 10.73
N ASP A 18 12.79 -21.04 9.89
CA ASP A 18 14.03 -21.75 10.21
C ASP A 18 14.78 -21.08 11.39
N VAL A 19 14.76 -19.75 11.48
CA VAL A 19 15.32 -19.03 12.64
C VAL A 19 14.52 -19.27 13.91
N ARG A 20 13.18 -19.25 13.82
CA ARG A 20 12.29 -19.53 14.95
C ARG A 20 12.50 -20.94 15.50
N GLU A 21 12.67 -21.90 14.61
CA GLU A 21 12.89 -23.32 14.94
C GLU A 21 14.35 -23.63 15.30
N LYS A 22 15.19 -22.59 15.44
CA LYS A 22 16.61 -22.69 15.78
C LYS A 22 17.44 -23.51 14.78
N ARG A 23 16.92 -23.74 13.57
CA ARG A 23 17.61 -24.38 12.44
C ARG A 23 18.56 -23.40 11.74
N LEU A 24 18.33 -22.10 11.89
CA LEU A 24 19.17 -21.02 11.36
C LEU A 24 19.48 -19.97 12.43
N ARG A 25 20.73 -19.50 12.53
CA ARG A 25 21.09 -18.40 13.43
C ARG A 25 20.58 -17.06 12.87
N GLN A 26 20.21 -16.11 13.75
CA GLN A 26 19.74 -14.77 13.34
C GLN A 26 20.74 -14.03 12.45
N ILE A 27 22.04 -14.20 12.69
CA ILE A 27 23.11 -13.59 11.88
C ILE A 27 23.06 -14.11 10.44
N ASN A 28 22.77 -15.40 10.26
CA ASN A 28 22.69 -16.03 8.94
C ASN A 28 21.41 -15.63 8.19
N ALA A 29 20.35 -15.23 8.90
CA ALA A 29 19.14 -14.68 8.27
C ALA A 29 19.34 -13.27 7.68
N ALA A 30 20.51 -12.65 7.86
CA ALA A 30 20.90 -11.44 7.15
C ALA A 30 20.94 -11.61 5.62
N ILE A 31 20.89 -12.85 5.09
CA ILE A 31 20.70 -13.16 3.66
C ILE A 31 19.45 -12.49 3.07
N LEU A 32 18.49 -12.13 3.92
CA LEU A 32 17.30 -11.37 3.56
C LEU A 32 17.59 -9.86 3.32
N ASN A 33 18.85 -9.44 3.37
CA ASN A 33 19.29 -8.04 3.28
C ASN A 33 18.59 -7.12 4.30
N VAL A 34 18.40 -7.63 5.52
CA VAL A 34 17.80 -6.89 6.63
C VAL A 34 18.66 -7.01 7.88
N SER A 35 18.65 -5.95 8.70
CA SER A 35 19.41 -5.95 9.95
C SER A 35 18.87 -6.98 10.95
N VAL A 36 19.73 -7.42 11.87
CA VAL A 36 19.35 -8.34 12.96
C VAL A 36 18.20 -7.80 13.80
N ARG A 37 18.15 -6.47 14.03
CA ARG A 37 17.03 -5.81 14.71
C ARG A 37 15.73 -6.00 13.92
N HIS A 38 15.76 -5.86 12.60
CA HIS A 38 14.59 -6.08 11.76
C HIS A 38 14.18 -7.56 11.78
N ILE A 39 15.12 -8.50 11.74
CA ILE A 39 14.85 -9.95 11.88
C ILE A 39 14.09 -10.23 13.18
N ARG A 40 14.53 -9.68 14.32
CA ARG A 40 13.81 -9.81 15.60
C ARG A 40 12.39 -9.25 15.54
N ARG A 41 12.20 -8.06 14.93
CA ARG A 41 10.85 -7.48 14.74
C ARG A 41 9.96 -8.39 13.91
N LEU A 42 10.50 -9.05 12.89
CA LEU A 42 9.75 -9.97 12.04
C LEU A 42 9.38 -11.25 12.76
N LEU A 43 10.28 -11.80 13.57
CA LEU A 43 10.01 -12.98 14.40
C LEU A 43 8.89 -12.69 15.42
N ASN A 44 8.92 -11.54 16.09
CA ASN A 44 7.85 -11.12 17.01
C ASN A 44 6.52 -10.93 16.28
N ARG A 45 6.56 -10.46 15.03
CA ARG A 45 5.35 -10.32 14.20
C ARG A 45 4.85 -11.67 13.69
N LEU A 46 5.76 -12.62 13.44
CA LEU A 46 5.43 -13.96 13.01
C LEU A 46 4.77 -14.75 14.16
N SER A 47 5.21 -14.54 15.40
CA SER A 47 4.60 -15.18 16.57
C SER A 47 3.18 -14.67 16.85
N THR A 48 2.86 -13.43 16.49
CA THR A 48 1.52 -12.85 16.68
C THR A 48 0.57 -13.09 15.51
N LEU A 49 1.06 -13.02 14.26
CA LEU A 49 0.21 -13.07 13.05
C LEU A 49 0.28 -14.41 12.30
N GLY A 50 1.22 -15.30 12.63
CA GLY A 50 1.39 -16.58 11.94
C GLY A 50 1.53 -16.43 10.43
N SER A 51 0.78 -17.22 9.66
CA SER A 51 0.78 -17.19 8.19
C SER A 51 0.33 -15.87 7.58
N GLN A 52 -0.41 -15.02 8.32
CA GLN A 52 -0.77 -13.68 7.84
C GLN A 52 0.45 -12.76 7.69
N ASN A 53 1.58 -13.10 8.32
CA ASN A 53 2.86 -12.40 8.15
C ASN A 53 3.45 -12.53 6.73
N LEU A 54 3.01 -13.52 5.95
CA LEU A 54 3.48 -13.74 4.57
C LEU A 54 3.24 -12.52 3.69
N ALA A 55 2.08 -11.86 3.83
CA ALA A 55 1.80 -10.67 3.06
C ALA A 55 2.42 -9.43 3.70
N HIS A 56 2.89 -8.52 2.85
CA HIS A 56 3.19 -7.16 3.27
C HIS A 56 1.95 -6.54 3.97
N ALA A 57 2.16 -5.95 5.14
CA ALA A 57 1.08 -5.47 5.99
C ALA A 57 0.25 -4.31 5.39
N GLY A 58 0.82 -3.58 4.44
CA GLY A 58 0.11 -2.56 3.68
C GLY A 58 -0.66 -3.09 2.47
N ARG A 59 -0.54 -4.38 2.14
CA ARG A 59 -1.22 -4.96 0.98
C ARG A 59 -2.74 -4.91 1.20
N GLY A 60 -3.46 -4.35 0.23
CA GLY A 60 -4.92 -4.14 0.32
C GLY A 60 -5.33 -2.95 1.17
N ARG A 61 -4.41 -2.27 1.87
CA ARG A 61 -4.71 -1.05 2.60
C ARG A 61 -4.74 0.13 1.61
N PRO A 62 -5.81 0.94 1.56
CA PRO A 62 -5.82 2.16 0.77
C PRO A 62 -4.74 3.13 1.28
N SER A 63 -4.23 3.99 0.40
CA SER A 63 -3.29 5.04 0.78
C SER A 63 -3.89 5.92 1.88
N ASN A 64 -3.09 6.26 2.90
CA ASN A 64 -3.53 7.21 3.94
C ASN A 64 -3.81 8.61 3.38
N GLN A 65 -3.30 8.93 2.17
CA GLN A 65 -3.53 10.19 1.46
C GLN A 65 -4.63 10.06 0.38
N ARG A 66 -5.35 8.94 0.31
CA ARG A 66 -6.47 8.78 -0.62
C ARG A 66 -7.56 9.77 -0.24
N TYR A 67 -8.07 10.53 -1.21
CA TYR A 67 -9.31 11.29 -1.04
C TYR A 67 -10.43 10.34 -0.59
N SER A 68 -11.30 10.81 0.31
CA SER A 68 -12.49 10.04 0.67
C SER A 68 -13.32 9.79 -0.59
N GLU A 69 -14.03 8.65 -0.61
CA GLU A 69 -14.88 8.33 -1.76
C GLU A 69 -15.97 9.38 -1.95
N ASP A 70 -16.48 9.97 -0.87
CA ASP A 70 -17.46 11.06 -0.92
C ASP A 70 -16.90 12.30 -1.64
N SER A 71 -15.68 12.72 -1.32
CA SER A 71 -15.03 13.83 -2.00
C SER A 71 -14.79 13.54 -3.48
N LYS A 72 -14.45 12.30 -3.84
CA LYS A 72 -14.31 11.92 -5.26
C LYS A 72 -15.63 12.01 -6.00
N VAL A 73 -16.71 11.50 -5.41
CA VAL A 73 -18.05 11.54 -6.01
C VAL A 73 -18.51 12.98 -6.19
N GLU A 74 -18.25 13.86 -5.22
CA GLU A 74 -18.57 15.28 -5.32
C GLU A 74 -17.82 15.97 -6.47
N ILE A 75 -16.50 15.73 -6.58
CA ILE A 75 -15.67 16.28 -7.65
C ILE A 75 -16.16 15.79 -9.02
N LEU A 76 -16.46 14.49 -9.16
CA LEU A 76 -16.98 13.93 -10.40
C LEU A 76 -18.33 14.52 -10.79
N LYS A 77 -19.21 14.80 -9.82
CA LYS A 77 -20.49 15.49 -10.08
C LYS A 77 -20.28 16.90 -10.62
N ILE A 78 -19.33 17.65 -10.07
CA ILE A 78 -19.00 19.00 -10.55
C ILE A 78 -18.48 18.92 -11.98
N ILE A 79 -17.55 18.00 -12.27
CA ILE A 79 -17.00 17.81 -13.61
C ILE A 79 -18.11 17.44 -14.61
N HIS A 80 -18.96 16.46 -14.29
CA HIS A 80 -20.04 16.06 -15.21
C HIS A 80 -21.06 17.18 -15.42
N LYS A 81 -21.28 18.04 -14.42
CA LYS A 81 -22.26 19.13 -14.51
C LYS A 81 -21.74 20.35 -15.28
N TYR A 82 -20.47 20.70 -15.13
CA TYR A 82 -19.92 21.97 -15.61
C TYR A 82 -18.81 21.82 -16.67
N TYR A 83 -18.12 20.68 -16.71
CA TYR A 83 -16.89 20.48 -17.47
C TYR A 83 -16.86 19.12 -18.20
N SER A 84 -18.03 18.61 -18.64
CA SER A 84 -18.14 17.30 -19.31
C SER A 84 -17.27 17.18 -20.54
N ASP A 85 -17.06 18.29 -21.23
CA ASP A 85 -16.38 18.34 -22.53
C ASP A 85 -14.88 18.71 -22.36
N PHE A 86 -14.41 18.84 -21.13
CA PHE A 86 -13.08 19.36 -20.83
C PHE A 86 -12.07 18.22 -20.70
N SER A 87 -10.86 18.44 -21.21
CA SER A 87 -9.76 17.52 -20.92
C SER A 87 -9.48 17.47 -19.40
N PRO A 88 -8.95 16.36 -18.85
CA PRO A 88 -8.67 16.26 -17.41
C PRO A 88 -7.75 17.36 -16.87
N THR A 89 -6.87 17.91 -17.71
CA THR A 89 -6.00 19.03 -17.32
C THR A 89 -6.78 20.34 -17.20
N LEU A 90 -7.66 20.63 -18.17
CA LEU A 90 -8.46 21.85 -18.15
C LEU A 90 -9.54 21.81 -17.05
N ALA A 91 -10.13 20.63 -16.81
CA ALA A 91 -11.06 20.43 -15.69
C ALA A 91 -10.37 20.68 -14.34
N LEU A 92 -9.10 20.26 -14.19
CA LEU A 92 -8.32 20.52 -12.98
C LEU A 92 -8.13 22.02 -12.72
N GLU A 93 -7.76 22.78 -13.74
CA GLU A 93 -7.57 24.23 -13.64
C GLU A 93 -8.87 24.90 -13.18
N LYS A 94 -10.02 24.54 -13.77
CA LYS A 94 -11.32 25.11 -13.38
C LYS A 94 -11.81 24.68 -12.00
N LEU A 95 -11.51 23.46 -11.57
CA LEU A 95 -11.80 23.03 -10.20
C LEU A 95 -11.01 23.85 -9.17
N SER A 96 -9.74 24.16 -9.46
CA SER A 96 -8.93 25.01 -8.59
C SER A 96 -9.40 26.46 -8.60
N GLU A 97 -9.68 27.03 -9.78
CA GLU A 97 -10.05 28.44 -9.94
C GLU A 97 -11.46 28.77 -9.43
N GLN A 98 -12.45 27.93 -9.76
CA GLN A 98 -13.87 28.26 -9.56
C GLN A 98 -14.47 27.57 -8.33
N HIS A 99 -13.89 26.46 -7.88
CA HIS A 99 -14.42 25.67 -6.76
C HIS A 99 -13.45 25.56 -5.58
N ASN A 100 -12.24 26.12 -5.67
CA ASN A 100 -11.18 26.02 -4.65
C ASN A 100 -10.85 24.57 -4.25
N ILE A 101 -11.04 23.62 -5.17
CA ILE A 101 -10.75 22.19 -4.93
C ILE A 101 -9.35 21.88 -5.43
N ALA A 102 -8.43 21.59 -4.51
CA ALA A 102 -7.09 21.13 -4.82
C ALA A 102 -7.05 19.60 -4.96
N VAL A 103 -7.10 19.10 -6.20
CA VAL A 103 -6.88 17.69 -6.56
C VAL A 103 -5.59 17.51 -7.35
N SER A 104 -4.97 16.33 -7.25
CA SER A 104 -3.84 16.03 -8.14
C SER A 104 -4.34 15.63 -9.54
N LYS A 105 -3.57 15.97 -10.58
CA LYS A 105 -3.88 15.59 -11.97
C LYS A 105 -4.09 14.09 -12.14
N GLU A 106 -3.33 13.28 -11.41
CA GLU A 106 -3.43 11.83 -11.45
C GLU A 106 -4.77 11.33 -10.88
N THR A 107 -5.31 12.02 -9.87
CA THR A 107 -6.60 11.66 -9.25
C THR A 107 -7.77 11.81 -10.22
N LEU A 108 -7.68 12.70 -11.21
CA LEU A 108 -8.70 12.86 -12.26
C LEU A 108 -8.55 11.85 -13.41
N ARG A 109 -7.42 11.15 -13.49
CA ARG A 109 -7.13 10.17 -14.56
C ARG A 109 -7.41 8.73 -14.14
N GLN A 110 -7.39 8.45 -12.84
CA GLN A 110 -7.66 7.14 -12.24
C GLN A 110 -9.16 6.89 -12.11
#